data_AF-A0A954MQ06-F1
#
_entry.id   AF-A0A954MQ06-F1
#
_cell.length_a   1.000
_cell.length_b   1.000
_cell.length_c   1.000
_cell.angle_alpha   90.00
_cell.angle_beta   90.00
_cell.angle_gamma   90.00
#
_symmetry.space_group_name_H-M   'P 1'
#
loop_
_entity.id
_entity.type
_entity.pdbx_description
1 polymer ?
#
loop_
_entity_poly.entity_id
_entity_poly.type
_entity_poly.pdbx_seq_one_letter_code
_entity_poly.pdbx_strand_id
1 'polypeptide(L)'
;MVDRPDLPIPISEQLLINASSEMSASRVLCTSMGRGQCAESIAERLPETHVTCHFFDLYHFNETCEFIRDLPNLEVTCGPDFPEGEYDLFVFPCTKGGESELTRELLESGYDLLKNSGWLLTAVDNAKDTWLHHEVEKLSKGLIRRPKPKGMVYRVQKKAPLKRKRDRRHEFAFRDGENLIKLVSRPGVFSHRQLDLGARALLEGFEVQPGMKVLDIGCGTGAVGLAAALRAEDVTVLSLDSSARAIECTRLGAELNGLSDRVTASLDADGSTIPAAQFDLAVGNPPYYSQYKIADIFLHNARRGLKPGGKAVMVTKQPEWFIARMEQLFLSEPTLEQHRGYDVITVVK
;
A
#
# COMPACT_ATOMS: atom_id res chain seq x y z
N MET A 1 2.85 32.47 -0.78
CA MET A 1 1.84 31.39 -0.90
C MET A 1 2.07 30.73 -2.24
N VAL A 2 2.59 29.51 -2.25
CA VAL A 2 2.61 28.70 -3.46
C VAL A 2 1.15 28.45 -3.84
N ASP A 3 0.79 28.72 -5.08
CA ASP A 3 -0.56 28.55 -5.60
C ASP A 3 -0.96 27.08 -5.43
N ARG A 4 -1.90 26.80 -4.53
CA ARG A 4 -2.35 25.44 -4.26
C ARG A 4 -3.33 25.05 -5.36
N PRO A 5 -3.07 24.00 -6.15
CA PRO A 5 -4.09 23.52 -7.07
C PRO A 5 -5.33 23.11 -6.26
N ASP A 6 -6.50 23.62 -6.66
CA ASP A 6 -7.79 23.30 -6.04
C ASP A 6 -8.15 21.85 -6.39
N LEU A 7 -7.64 20.93 -5.59
CA LEU A 7 -7.80 19.50 -5.80
C LEU A 7 -9.06 19.02 -5.08
N PRO A 8 -9.89 18.19 -5.75
CA PRO A 8 -11.16 17.77 -5.18
C PRO A 8 -10.94 16.97 -3.89
N ILE A 9 -11.67 17.33 -2.84
CA ILE A 9 -11.70 16.58 -1.59
C ILE A 9 -12.59 15.34 -1.78
N PRO A 10 -12.13 14.13 -1.44
CA PRO A 10 -12.98 12.94 -1.45
C PRO A 10 -14.25 13.15 -0.64
N ILE A 11 -15.39 12.63 -1.13
CA ILE A 11 -16.71 12.86 -0.51
C ILE A 11 -16.70 12.46 0.97
N SER A 12 -16.16 11.29 1.31
CA SER A 12 -16.09 10.84 2.70
C SER A 12 -15.23 11.75 3.58
N GLU A 13 -14.11 12.26 3.09
CA GLU A 13 -13.31 13.25 3.83
C GLU A 13 -14.04 14.57 4.02
N GLN A 14 -14.70 15.08 2.98
CA GLN A 14 -15.47 16.32 3.09
C GLN A 14 -16.59 16.21 4.14
N LEU A 15 -17.23 15.03 4.23
CA LEU A 15 -18.22 14.75 5.25
C LEU A 15 -17.62 14.75 6.66
N LEU A 16 -16.40 14.27 6.83
CA LEU A 16 -15.68 14.23 8.11
C LEU A 16 -15.14 15.60 8.53
N ILE A 17 -14.69 16.43 7.59
CA ILE A 17 -14.34 17.84 7.84
C ILE A 17 -15.52 18.56 8.48
N ASN A 18 -16.71 18.39 7.90
CA ASN A 18 -17.94 19.01 8.40
C ASN A 18 -18.35 18.42 9.76
N ALA A 19 -18.29 17.10 9.92
CA ALA A 19 -18.75 16.43 11.14
C ALA A 19 -17.82 16.61 12.35
N SER A 20 -16.51 16.75 12.11
CA SER A 20 -15.52 16.97 13.18
C SER A 20 -15.61 18.37 13.80
N SER A 21 -16.29 19.32 13.14
CA SER A 21 -16.46 20.70 13.65
C SER A 21 -17.19 20.80 14.99
N GLU A 22 -17.99 19.78 15.32
CA GLU A 22 -18.75 19.70 16.56
C GLU A 22 -17.96 19.02 17.70
N MET A 23 -16.67 18.67 17.51
CA MET A 23 -15.91 17.82 18.41
C MET A 23 -14.65 18.51 18.95
N SER A 24 -14.31 18.21 20.20
CA SER A 24 -13.06 18.61 20.85
C SER A 24 -12.29 17.36 21.28
N ALA A 25 -10.98 17.36 21.06
CA ALA A 25 -10.07 16.24 21.31
C ALA A 25 -8.65 16.80 21.53
N SER A 26 -7.85 16.20 22.39
CA SER A 26 -6.43 16.57 22.57
C SER A 26 -5.53 15.80 21.61
N ARG A 27 -5.88 14.55 21.27
CA ARG A 27 -5.15 13.67 20.35
C ARG A 27 -6.10 13.05 19.33
N VAL A 28 -5.82 13.26 18.06
CA VAL A 28 -6.64 12.77 16.94
C VAL A 28 -5.80 11.87 16.03
N LEU A 29 -6.29 10.67 15.74
CA LEU A 29 -5.77 9.82 14.68
C LEU A 29 -6.66 9.96 13.44
N CYS A 30 -6.06 10.28 12.30
CA CYS A 30 -6.72 10.38 11.01
C CYS A 30 -6.10 9.39 10.03
N THR A 31 -6.92 8.84 9.13
CA THR A 31 -6.45 8.35 7.82
C THR A 31 -6.96 9.26 6.71
N SER A 32 -6.44 9.07 5.51
CA SER A 32 -6.87 9.80 4.34
C SER A 32 -7.03 8.89 3.13
N MET A 33 -8.05 9.17 2.33
CA MET A 33 -8.26 8.64 0.98
C MET A 33 -7.88 9.67 -0.10
N GLY A 34 -7.55 10.90 0.31
CA GLY A 34 -7.06 12.00 -0.49
C GLY A 34 -5.64 12.38 -0.06
N ARG A 35 -5.42 13.65 0.26
CA ARG A 35 -4.11 14.23 0.61
C ARG A 35 -4.09 14.82 2.01
N GLY A 36 -4.65 14.12 2.99
CA GLY A 36 -4.67 14.54 4.40
C GLY A 36 -5.55 15.75 4.71
N GLN A 37 -6.46 16.14 3.81
CA GLN A 37 -7.22 17.39 3.93
C GLN A 37 -8.11 17.43 5.18
N CYS A 38 -8.69 16.29 5.58
CA CYS A 38 -9.44 16.23 6.83
C CYS A 38 -8.55 16.44 8.07
N ALA A 39 -7.33 15.90 8.07
CA ALA A 39 -6.39 16.08 9.17
C ALA A 39 -5.88 17.53 9.25
N GLU A 40 -5.53 18.12 8.10
CA GLU A 40 -5.14 19.54 8.01
C GLU A 40 -6.26 20.45 8.54
N SER A 41 -7.52 20.22 8.14
CA SER A 41 -8.65 21.02 8.59
C SER A 41 -8.90 20.93 10.10
N ILE A 42 -8.69 19.76 10.70
CA ILE A 42 -8.81 19.59 12.17
C ILE A 42 -7.68 20.34 12.87
N ALA A 43 -6.43 20.17 12.41
CA ALA A 43 -5.25 20.79 13.00
C ALA A 43 -5.31 22.32 12.94
N GLU A 44 -5.74 22.89 11.81
CA GLU A 44 -5.91 24.34 11.63
C GLU A 44 -6.97 24.93 12.56
N ARG A 45 -8.09 24.21 12.76
CA ARG A 45 -9.19 24.68 13.60
C ARG A 45 -8.90 24.52 15.10
N LEU A 46 -8.09 23.56 15.49
CA LEU A 46 -7.79 23.22 16.88
C LEU A 46 -6.28 23.23 17.15
N PRO A 47 -5.67 24.41 17.38
CA PRO A 47 -4.21 24.53 17.55
C PRO A 47 -3.62 23.74 18.72
N GLU A 48 -4.42 23.49 19.76
CA GLU A 48 -4.02 22.73 20.96
C GLU A 48 -4.17 21.21 20.78
N THR A 49 -4.69 20.75 19.65
CA THR A 49 -4.90 19.33 19.35
C THR A 49 -3.73 18.77 18.56
N HIS A 50 -3.12 17.68 19.05
CA HIS A 50 -2.16 16.90 18.27
C HIS A 50 -2.91 16.00 17.28
N VAL A 51 -2.68 16.19 15.98
CA VAL A 51 -3.31 15.42 14.92
C VAL A 51 -2.26 14.56 14.24
N THR A 52 -2.48 13.24 14.19
CA THR A 52 -1.67 12.30 13.42
C THR A 52 -2.44 11.89 12.17
N CYS A 53 -1.92 12.16 10.97
CA CYS A 53 -2.44 11.64 9.70
C CYS A 53 -1.58 10.46 9.25
N HIS A 54 -2.14 9.26 9.29
CA HIS A 54 -1.41 8.02 8.99
C HIS A 54 -1.75 7.46 7.60
N PHE A 55 -0.71 7.03 6.89
CA PHE A 55 -0.78 6.36 5.60
C PHE A 55 -0.13 4.98 5.65
N PHE A 56 -0.66 4.04 4.86
CA PHE A 56 -0.08 2.71 4.67
C PHE A 56 0.78 2.62 3.41
N ASP A 57 0.77 3.67 2.59
CA ASP A 57 1.43 3.76 1.31
C ASP A 57 2.28 5.04 1.24
N LEU A 58 3.56 4.88 0.90
CA LEU A 58 4.55 5.94 0.88
C LEU A 58 4.31 6.96 -0.24
N TYR A 59 3.71 6.55 -1.36
CA TYR A 59 3.38 7.48 -2.45
C TYR A 59 2.34 8.49 -1.98
N HIS A 60 1.27 8.03 -1.33
CA HIS A 60 0.23 8.91 -0.77
C HIS A 60 0.74 9.76 0.40
N PHE A 61 1.65 9.20 1.21
CA PHE A 61 2.37 9.96 2.23
C PHE A 61 3.15 11.13 1.61
N ASN A 62 3.95 10.88 0.56
CA ASN A 62 4.75 11.91 -0.11
C ASN A 62 3.85 12.98 -0.76
N GLU A 63 2.82 12.57 -1.52
CA GLU A 63 1.85 13.50 -2.10
C GLU A 63 1.19 14.39 -1.03
N THR A 64 0.93 13.82 0.15
CA THR A 64 0.33 14.56 1.26
C THR A 64 1.31 15.58 1.83
N CYS A 65 2.56 15.19 2.09
CA CYS A 65 3.59 16.08 2.62
C CYS A 65 3.89 17.27 1.69
N GLU A 66 3.81 17.07 0.38
CA GLU A 66 3.95 18.14 -0.61
C GLU A 66 2.71 19.06 -0.68
N PHE A 67 1.53 18.55 -0.33
CA PHE A 67 0.26 19.26 -0.49
C PHE A 67 -0.19 20.05 0.74
N ILE A 68 -0.14 19.44 1.94
CA ILE A 68 -0.67 20.04 3.17
C ILE A 68 0.24 21.12 3.75
N ARG A 69 -0.29 21.95 4.65
CA ARG A 69 0.47 23.01 5.31
C ARG A 69 1.33 22.35 6.37
N ASP A 70 2.53 22.88 6.53
CA ASP A 70 3.35 22.59 7.69
C ASP A 70 2.71 23.27 8.91
N LEU A 71 2.02 22.48 9.73
CA LEU A 71 1.35 22.92 10.96
C LEU A 71 2.05 22.24 12.15
N PRO A 72 2.42 22.97 13.21
CA PRO A 72 3.21 22.43 14.32
C PRO A 72 2.51 21.33 15.12
N ASN A 73 1.19 21.22 14.98
CA ASN A 73 0.33 20.25 15.65
C ASN A 73 -0.19 19.14 14.71
N LEU A 74 0.34 19.04 13.49
CA LEU A 74 -0.01 18.01 12.51
C LEU A 74 1.21 17.16 12.17
N GLU A 75 1.14 15.89 12.54
CA GLU A 75 2.14 14.89 12.23
C GLU A 75 1.63 13.96 11.11
N VAL A 76 2.38 13.82 10.03
CA VAL A 76 2.09 12.82 8.99
C VAL A 76 3.01 11.63 9.18
N THR A 77 2.46 10.40 9.13
CA THR A 77 3.23 9.17 9.33
C THR A 77 2.92 8.14 8.27
N CYS A 78 3.87 7.23 8.01
CA CYS A 78 3.68 6.08 7.13
C CYS A 78 4.18 4.79 7.80
N GLY A 79 3.39 3.72 7.78
CA GLY A 79 3.74 2.45 8.41
C GLY A 79 2.75 1.32 8.12
N PRO A 80 3.06 0.07 8.48
CA PRO A 80 2.16 -1.07 8.24
C PRO A 80 0.94 -1.07 9.16
N ASP A 81 1.06 -0.40 10.30
CA ASP A 81 0.08 -0.29 11.37
C ASP A 81 0.03 1.14 11.90
N PHE A 82 -1.10 1.51 12.51
CA PHE A 82 -1.27 2.81 13.14
C PHE A 82 -0.21 3.03 14.24
N PRO A 83 0.27 4.28 14.44
CA PRO A 83 1.21 4.58 15.52
C PRO A 83 0.61 4.22 16.87
N GLU A 84 1.42 3.60 17.73
CA GLU A 84 0.99 3.25 19.07
C GLU A 84 0.65 4.51 19.88
N GLY A 85 -0.37 4.41 20.72
CA GLY A 85 -0.79 5.50 21.58
C GLY A 85 -2.25 5.39 21.98
N GLU A 86 -2.68 6.38 22.75
CA GLU A 86 -4.07 6.54 23.15
C GLU A 86 -4.63 7.82 22.52
N TYR A 87 -5.78 7.71 21.86
CA TYR A 87 -6.40 8.80 21.10
C TYR A 87 -7.81 9.14 21.62
N ASP A 88 -8.16 10.42 21.54
CA ASP A 88 -9.50 10.90 21.91
C ASP A 88 -10.50 10.72 20.75
N LEU A 89 -10.01 10.83 19.52
CA LEU A 89 -10.80 10.80 18.31
C LEU A 89 -10.05 10.03 17.22
N PHE A 90 -10.74 9.10 16.56
CA PHE A 90 -10.27 8.39 15.38
C PHE A 90 -11.17 8.76 14.20
N VAL A 91 -10.59 9.40 13.19
CA VAL A 91 -11.27 9.88 11.98
C VAL A 91 -10.88 8.99 10.81
N PHE A 92 -11.85 8.26 10.26
CA PHE A 92 -11.60 7.21 9.28
C PHE A 92 -12.52 7.35 8.05
N PRO A 93 -12.07 7.99 6.94
CA PRO A 93 -12.80 7.97 5.68
C PRO A 93 -12.84 6.57 5.05
N CYS A 94 -13.99 6.22 4.46
CA CYS A 94 -14.21 4.99 3.70
C CYS A 94 -14.74 5.31 2.30
N THR A 95 -14.64 4.34 1.39
CA THR A 95 -15.31 4.39 0.08
C THR A 95 -16.16 3.13 -0.15
N LYS A 96 -17.27 3.26 -0.87
CA LYS A 96 -18.23 2.20 -1.20
C LYS A 96 -17.56 1.00 -1.89
N GLY A 97 -16.54 1.25 -2.71
CA GLY A 97 -15.78 0.24 -3.44
C GLY A 97 -14.52 -0.24 -2.70
N GLY A 98 -14.33 0.18 -1.45
CA GLY A 98 -13.12 -0.14 -0.68
C GLY A 98 -13.04 -1.62 -0.33
N GLU A 99 -11.83 -2.10 -0.12
CA GLU A 99 -11.61 -3.48 0.31
C GLU A 99 -12.25 -3.71 1.69
N SER A 100 -13.26 -4.58 1.72
CA SER A 100 -14.07 -4.79 2.92
C SER A 100 -13.29 -5.39 4.09
N GLU A 101 -12.25 -6.18 3.82
CA GLU A 101 -11.45 -6.78 4.89
C GLU A 101 -10.46 -5.79 5.49
N LEU A 102 -9.73 -5.05 4.65
CA LEU A 102 -8.89 -3.94 5.07
C LEU A 102 -9.68 -2.92 5.89
N THR A 103 -10.84 -2.49 5.38
CA THR A 103 -11.69 -1.50 6.06
C THR A 103 -12.09 -1.98 7.47
N ARG A 104 -12.42 -3.27 7.63
CA ARG A 104 -12.72 -3.85 8.94
C ARG A 104 -11.51 -3.89 9.86
N GLU A 105 -10.35 -4.30 9.34
CA GLU A 105 -9.11 -4.32 10.11
C GLU A 105 -8.77 -2.92 10.64
N LEU A 106 -8.80 -1.91 9.78
CA LEU A 106 -8.48 -0.54 10.14
C LEU A 106 -9.49 0.06 11.12
N LEU A 107 -10.80 -0.22 10.93
CA LEU A 107 -11.83 0.19 11.89
C LEU A 107 -11.59 -0.40 13.28
N GLU A 108 -11.29 -1.70 13.35
CA GLU A 108 -11.02 -2.38 14.62
C GLU A 108 -9.72 -1.85 15.26
N SER A 109 -8.63 -1.75 14.50
CA SER A 109 -7.33 -1.29 15.01
C SER A 109 -7.38 0.15 15.53
N GLY A 110 -7.97 1.08 14.78
CA GLY A 110 -8.07 2.47 15.23
C GLY A 110 -9.07 2.65 16.38
N TYR A 111 -10.17 1.88 16.42
CA TYR A 111 -11.06 1.85 17.59
C TYR A 111 -10.35 1.30 18.84
N ASP A 112 -9.46 0.33 18.68
CA ASP A 112 -8.70 -0.23 19.81
C ASP A 112 -7.73 0.78 20.43
N LEU A 113 -7.19 1.72 19.62
CA LEU A 113 -6.32 2.81 20.08
C LEU A 113 -7.07 3.99 20.72
N LEU A 114 -8.40 4.04 20.66
CA LEU A 114 -9.17 5.05 21.37
C LEU A 114 -9.09 4.86 22.89
N LYS A 115 -9.05 5.95 23.66
CA LYS A 115 -9.29 5.90 25.10
C LYS A 115 -10.71 5.45 25.42
N ASN A 116 -10.94 5.05 26.67
CA ASN A 116 -12.31 4.92 27.18
C ASN A 116 -13.03 6.26 27.04
N SER A 117 -14.24 6.23 26.49
CA SER A 117 -15.01 7.43 26.11
C SER A 117 -14.47 8.24 24.93
N GLY A 118 -13.41 7.78 24.25
CA GLY A 118 -12.97 8.31 22.96
C GLY A 118 -13.98 8.02 21.84
N TRP A 119 -13.87 8.72 20.71
CA TRP A 119 -14.84 8.66 19.62
C TRP A 119 -14.25 8.12 18.33
N LEU A 120 -14.98 7.21 17.68
CA LEU A 120 -14.80 6.90 16.27
C LEU A 120 -15.74 7.80 15.45
N LEU A 121 -15.20 8.48 14.45
CA LEU A 121 -15.92 9.26 13.44
C LEU A 121 -15.54 8.75 12.05
N THR A 122 -16.49 8.15 11.33
CA THR A 122 -16.23 7.55 10.01
C THR A 122 -17.33 7.93 9.02
N ALA A 123 -16.99 7.99 7.73
CA ALA A 123 -17.93 8.33 6.68
C ALA A 123 -17.64 7.53 5.42
N VAL A 124 -18.70 7.28 4.64
CA VAL A 124 -18.61 6.61 3.34
C VAL A 124 -19.36 7.43 2.27
N ASP A 125 -18.81 7.45 1.06
CA ASP A 125 -19.36 8.07 -0.15
C ASP A 125 -20.57 7.32 -0.74
N ASN A 126 -21.43 6.78 0.12
CA ASN A 126 -22.66 6.07 -0.25
C ASN A 126 -23.82 6.47 0.67
N ALA A 127 -24.77 7.26 0.16
CA ALA A 127 -25.93 7.72 0.92
C ALA A 127 -26.87 6.58 1.36
N LYS A 128 -26.81 5.42 0.68
CA LYS A 128 -27.59 4.23 1.00
C LYS A 128 -26.77 3.17 1.74
N ASP A 129 -25.64 3.54 2.33
CA ASP A 129 -24.80 2.59 3.02
C ASP A 129 -25.54 1.89 4.16
N THR A 130 -25.36 0.58 4.19
CA THR A 130 -25.73 -0.31 5.29
C THR A 130 -24.54 -1.15 5.75
N TRP A 131 -23.51 -1.33 4.92
CA TRP A 131 -22.41 -2.22 5.26
C TRP A 131 -21.55 -1.62 6.38
N LEU A 132 -21.11 -0.37 6.23
CA LEU A 132 -20.29 0.30 7.24
C LEU A 132 -21.08 0.49 8.54
N HIS A 133 -22.40 0.73 8.46
CA HIS A 133 -23.28 0.72 9.62
C HIS A 133 -23.14 -0.56 10.46
N HIS A 134 -23.26 -1.73 9.83
CA HIS A 134 -23.16 -3.01 10.53
C HIS A 134 -21.76 -3.26 11.08
N GLU A 135 -20.70 -2.83 10.40
CA GLU A 135 -19.33 -2.97 10.92
C GLU A 135 -19.09 -2.08 12.14
N VAL A 136 -19.54 -0.82 12.12
CA VAL A 136 -19.37 0.10 13.26
C VAL A 136 -20.25 -0.32 14.46
N GLU A 137 -21.45 -0.85 14.22
CA GLU A 137 -22.36 -1.32 15.28
C GLU A 137 -21.75 -2.47 16.10
N LYS A 138 -20.90 -3.32 15.48
CA LYS A 138 -20.19 -4.39 16.19
C LYS A 138 -19.15 -3.87 17.18
N LEU A 139 -18.64 -2.66 16.99
CA LEU A 139 -17.57 -2.08 17.83
C LEU A 139 -18.12 -1.58 19.17
N SER A 140 -19.25 -0.88 19.16
CA SER A 140 -19.85 -0.30 20.37
C SER A 140 -21.33 0.05 20.19
N LYS A 141 -22.08 0.03 21.30
CA LYS A 141 -23.50 0.42 21.35
C LYS A 141 -23.67 1.93 21.32
N GLY A 142 -24.75 2.41 20.70
CA GLY A 142 -25.09 3.83 20.64
C GLY A 142 -24.48 4.53 19.43
N LEU A 143 -24.32 3.79 18.33
CA LEU A 143 -23.95 4.32 17.03
C LEU A 143 -24.97 5.39 16.59
N ILE A 144 -24.47 6.56 16.22
CA ILE A 144 -25.27 7.64 15.65
C ILE A 144 -25.01 7.67 14.15
N ARG A 145 -26.08 7.51 13.36
CA ARG A 145 -26.08 7.57 11.91
C ARG A 145 -26.62 8.92 11.44
N ARG A 146 -25.90 9.59 10.55
CA ARG A 146 -26.28 10.90 9.96
C ARG A 146 -26.23 10.81 8.42
N PRO A 147 -27.39 10.59 7.76
CA PRO A 147 -27.48 10.59 6.31
C PRO A 147 -27.12 11.94 5.69
N LYS A 148 -26.45 11.91 4.53
CA LYS A 148 -26.10 13.09 3.74
C LYS A 148 -26.41 12.82 2.26
N PRO A 149 -26.62 13.85 1.41
CA PRO A 149 -27.01 13.64 0.01
C PRO A 149 -26.04 12.74 -0.79
N LYS A 150 -24.74 12.84 -0.52
CA LYS A 150 -23.69 12.09 -1.22
C LYS A 150 -23.02 11.00 -0.38
N GLY A 151 -23.48 10.74 0.84
CA GLY A 151 -22.81 9.79 1.72
C GLY A 151 -23.47 9.59 3.07
N MET A 152 -22.80 8.90 3.96
CA MET A 152 -23.28 8.58 5.30
C MET A 152 -22.18 8.84 6.31
N VAL A 153 -22.52 9.51 7.43
CA VAL A 153 -21.60 9.72 8.55
C VAL A 153 -22.05 8.88 9.73
N TYR A 154 -21.10 8.23 10.36
CA TYR A 154 -21.27 7.44 11.57
C TYR A 154 -20.36 7.97 12.66
N ARG A 155 -20.89 8.05 13.89
CA ARG A 155 -20.07 8.26 15.08
C ARG A 155 -20.47 7.33 16.20
N VAL A 156 -19.50 6.81 16.92
CA VAL A 156 -19.74 5.96 18.08
C VAL A 156 -18.66 6.20 19.14
N GLN A 157 -19.05 6.17 20.40
CA GLN A 157 -18.13 6.31 21.51
C GLN A 157 -17.63 4.93 21.96
N LYS A 158 -16.34 4.83 22.25
CA LYS A 158 -15.75 3.64 22.87
C LYS A 158 -16.22 3.50 24.31
N LYS A 159 -16.93 2.41 24.58
CA LYS A 159 -17.46 2.08 25.92
C LYS A 159 -16.67 0.98 26.62
N ALA A 160 -16.01 0.13 25.83
CA ALA A 160 -15.20 -0.96 26.31
C ALA A 160 -14.16 -1.35 25.23
N PRO A 161 -13.06 -2.03 25.61
CA PRO A 161 -12.14 -2.65 24.67
C PRO A 161 -12.84 -3.64 23.73
N LEU A 162 -12.21 -3.93 22.59
CA LEU A 162 -12.67 -5.00 21.71
C LEU A 162 -12.65 -6.34 22.43
N LYS A 163 -13.70 -7.16 22.25
CA LYS A 163 -13.77 -8.50 22.85
C LYS A 163 -12.68 -9.43 22.34
N ARG A 164 -12.24 -9.26 21.09
CA ARG A 164 -11.21 -10.06 20.44
C ARG A 164 -10.50 -9.20 19.41
N LYS A 165 -9.17 -9.14 19.50
CA LYS A 165 -8.30 -8.65 18.42
C LYS A 165 -8.10 -9.79 17.42
N ARG A 166 -8.28 -9.51 16.13
CA ARG A 166 -8.09 -10.49 15.06
C ARG A 166 -6.85 -10.12 14.26
N ASP A 167 -5.85 -10.97 14.32
CA ASP A 167 -4.79 -10.96 13.33
C ASP A 167 -5.35 -11.47 12.00
N ARG A 168 -5.20 -10.65 10.95
CA ARG A 168 -5.66 -10.95 9.59
C ARG A 168 -4.51 -11.29 8.66
N ARG A 169 -3.29 -11.46 9.18
CA ARG A 169 -2.21 -12.10 8.45
C ARG A 169 -2.64 -13.48 7.98
N HIS A 170 -2.26 -13.82 6.76
CA HIS A 170 -2.52 -15.13 6.18
C HIS A 170 -1.23 -15.69 5.60
N GLU A 171 -0.81 -16.82 6.16
CA GLU A 171 0.26 -17.64 5.61
C GLU A 171 -0.29 -18.56 4.53
N PHE A 172 0.39 -18.59 3.39
CA PHE A 172 0.10 -19.52 2.30
C PHE A 172 1.41 -19.92 1.62
N ALA A 173 1.37 -20.91 0.74
CA ALA A 173 2.56 -21.36 0.03
C ALA A 173 2.26 -21.71 -1.42
N PHE A 174 3.28 -21.62 -2.27
CA PHE A 174 3.23 -22.10 -3.65
C PHE A 174 4.54 -22.82 -4.01
N ARG A 175 4.50 -23.61 -5.09
CA ARG A 175 5.68 -24.26 -5.64
C ARG A 175 6.22 -23.51 -6.85
N ASP A 176 7.53 -23.37 -6.89
CA ASP A 176 8.33 -22.90 -8.02
C ASP A 176 9.45 -23.92 -8.26
N GLY A 177 9.29 -24.79 -9.26
CA GLY A 177 10.11 -25.99 -9.41
C GLY A 177 10.04 -26.89 -8.18
N GLU A 178 11.20 -27.24 -7.62
CA GLU A 178 11.31 -28.08 -6.41
C GLU A 178 11.08 -27.28 -5.11
N ASN A 179 11.17 -25.96 -5.18
CA ASN A 179 11.08 -25.08 -4.02
C ASN A 179 9.61 -24.92 -3.57
N LEU A 180 9.35 -25.13 -2.27
CA LEU A 180 8.10 -24.74 -1.62
C LEU A 180 8.32 -23.40 -0.91
N ILE A 181 7.66 -22.36 -1.40
CA ILE A 181 7.86 -20.98 -0.95
C ILE A 181 6.70 -20.58 -0.06
N LYS A 182 7.00 -20.22 1.19
CA LYS A 182 6.01 -19.71 2.16
C LYS A 182 5.91 -18.20 2.07
N LEU A 183 4.69 -17.68 2.10
CA LEU A 183 4.40 -16.25 2.00
C LEU A 183 3.47 -15.83 3.13
N VAL A 184 3.60 -14.58 3.55
CA VAL A 184 2.62 -13.89 4.39
C VAL A 184 1.92 -12.85 3.54
N SER A 185 0.62 -12.65 3.76
CA SER A 185 -0.11 -11.52 3.20
C SER A 185 -1.02 -10.90 4.25
N ARG A 186 -1.37 -9.63 4.05
CA ARG A 186 -2.32 -8.87 4.86
C ARG A 186 -3.37 -8.19 3.98
N PRO A 187 -4.56 -7.85 4.52
CA PRO A 187 -5.48 -6.96 3.83
C PRO A 187 -4.79 -5.67 3.38
N GLY A 188 -5.13 -5.16 2.20
CA GLY A 188 -4.44 -4.04 1.54
C GLY A 188 -3.17 -4.41 0.78
N VAL A 189 -2.63 -5.63 0.91
CA VAL A 189 -1.53 -6.13 0.08
C VAL A 189 -2.09 -6.80 -1.18
N PHE A 190 -1.46 -6.54 -2.33
CA PHE A 190 -1.87 -7.13 -3.61
C PHE A 190 -1.97 -8.67 -3.53
N SER A 191 -3.06 -9.22 -4.06
CA SER A 191 -3.36 -10.66 -4.08
C SER A 191 -3.36 -11.31 -2.68
N HIS A 192 -3.88 -10.64 -1.65
CA HIS A 192 -4.03 -11.21 -0.30
C HIS A 192 -4.64 -12.64 -0.34
N ARG A 193 -3.99 -13.59 0.35
CA ARG A 193 -4.31 -15.03 0.47
C ARG A 193 -4.01 -15.95 -0.70
N GLN A 194 -3.49 -15.45 -1.82
CA GLN A 194 -3.21 -16.30 -2.98
C GLN A 194 -2.08 -15.76 -3.84
N LEU A 195 -1.45 -16.64 -4.63
CA LEU A 195 -0.52 -16.19 -5.64
C LEU A 195 -1.28 -15.61 -6.84
N ASP A 196 -0.88 -14.42 -7.28
CA ASP A 196 -1.41 -13.81 -8.50
C ASP A 196 -1.00 -14.61 -9.76
N LEU A 197 -1.89 -14.68 -10.75
CA LEU A 197 -1.61 -15.38 -12.01
C LEU A 197 -0.58 -14.63 -12.87
N GLY A 198 -0.55 -13.29 -12.80
CA GLY A 198 0.48 -12.48 -13.44
C GLY A 198 1.85 -12.72 -12.79
N ALA A 199 1.93 -12.74 -11.46
CA ALA A 199 3.15 -13.11 -10.74
C ALA A 199 3.63 -14.53 -11.12
N ARG A 200 2.70 -15.49 -11.26
CA ARG A 200 3.04 -16.85 -11.73
C ARG A 200 3.56 -16.87 -13.17
N ALA A 201 2.95 -16.09 -14.07
CA ALA A 201 3.42 -15.95 -15.44
C ALA A 201 4.80 -15.28 -15.51
N LEU A 202 5.03 -14.23 -14.71
CA LEU A 202 6.33 -13.56 -14.61
C LEU A 202 7.44 -14.53 -14.20
N LEU A 203 7.17 -15.38 -13.20
CA LEU A 203 8.11 -16.40 -12.75
C LEU A 203 8.52 -17.38 -13.87
N GLU A 204 7.68 -17.62 -14.86
CA GLU A 204 7.97 -18.51 -16.00
C GLU A 204 8.77 -17.82 -17.11
N GLY A 205 8.84 -16.48 -17.12
CA GLY A 205 9.48 -15.70 -18.18
C GLY A 205 10.87 -15.16 -17.83
N PHE A 206 11.50 -15.63 -16.75
CA PHE A 206 12.91 -15.30 -16.47
C PHE A 206 13.66 -16.45 -15.80
N GLU A 207 14.97 -16.48 -16.04
CA GLU A 207 15.90 -17.40 -15.39
C GLU A 207 16.80 -16.64 -14.41
N VAL A 208 17.32 -17.37 -13.41
CA VAL A 208 18.26 -16.84 -12.42
C VAL A 208 19.49 -17.74 -12.42
N GLN A 209 20.66 -17.12 -12.46
CA GLN A 209 21.96 -17.79 -12.38
C GLN A 209 22.58 -17.57 -11.00
N PRO A 210 23.49 -18.46 -10.56
CA PRO A 210 24.19 -18.28 -9.29
C PRO A 210 24.89 -16.91 -9.19
N GLY A 211 24.83 -16.29 -8.01
CA GLY A 211 25.46 -15.01 -7.71
C GLY A 211 24.77 -13.77 -8.31
N MET A 212 23.63 -13.91 -8.98
CA MET A 212 22.89 -12.76 -9.53
C MET A 212 22.34 -11.84 -8.45
N LYS A 213 22.33 -10.54 -8.75
CA LYS A 213 21.61 -9.52 -7.97
C LYS A 213 20.30 -9.17 -8.65
N VAL A 214 19.19 -9.36 -7.94
CA VAL A 214 17.83 -9.16 -8.46
C VAL A 214 17.17 -7.94 -7.81
N LEU A 215 16.52 -7.12 -8.63
CA LEU A 215 15.65 -6.03 -8.19
C LEU A 215 14.19 -6.44 -8.42
N ASP A 216 13.41 -6.54 -7.35
CA ASP A 216 11.99 -6.91 -7.38
C ASP A 216 11.13 -5.67 -7.11
N ILE A 217 10.53 -5.11 -8.16
CA ILE A 217 9.84 -3.81 -8.12
C ILE A 217 8.34 -4.05 -7.95
N GLY A 218 7.75 -3.48 -6.89
CA GLY A 218 6.36 -3.72 -6.51
C GLY A 218 6.19 -5.12 -5.91
N CYS A 219 6.97 -5.44 -4.88
CA CYS A 219 7.15 -6.82 -4.42
C CYS A 219 5.88 -7.46 -3.84
N GLY A 220 4.91 -6.66 -3.34
CA GLY A 220 3.68 -7.18 -2.74
C GLY A 220 3.94 -8.13 -1.57
N THR A 221 3.67 -9.42 -1.74
CA THR A 221 3.96 -10.46 -0.73
C THR A 221 5.39 -10.99 -0.77
N GLY A 222 6.21 -10.50 -1.70
CA GLY A 222 7.57 -10.95 -1.96
C GLY A 222 7.64 -12.19 -2.86
N ALA A 223 6.52 -12.63 -3.43
CA ALA A 223 6.43 -13.91 -4.15
C ALA A 223 7.51 -14.08 -5.24
N VAL A 224 7.76 -13.03 -6.03
CA VAL A 224 8.71 -13.08 -7.15
C VAL A 224 10.15 -13.01 -6.66
N GLY A 225 10.46 -12.06 -5.77
CA GLY A 225 11.79 -11.93 -5.18
C GLY A 225 12.23 -13.16 -4.38
N LEU A 226 11.36 -13.71 -3.54
CA LEU A 226 11.66 -14.91 -2.74
C LEU A 226 11.91 -16.14 -3.63
N ALA A 227 11.13 -16.29 -4.71
CA ALA A 227 11.37 -17.34 -5.69
C ALA A 227 12.71 -17.17 -6.40
N ALA A 228 13.03 -15.95 -6.85
CA ALA A 228 14.30 -15.66 -7.48
C ALA A 228 15.49 -16.03 -6.57
N ALA A 229 15.41 -15.70 -5.27
CA ALA A 229 16.43 -16.06 -4.29
C ALA A 229 16.59 -17.58 -4.09
N LEU A 230 15.54 -18.38 -4.29
CA LEU A 230 15.58 -19.83 -4.10
C LEU A 230 15.96 -20.62 -5.35
N ARG A 231 16.04 -19.97 -6.52
CA ARG A 231 16.35 -20.64 -7.80
C ARG A 231 17.83 -21.00 -7.96
N ALA A 232 18.74 -20.26 -7.34
CA ALA A 232 20.18 -20.48 -7.46
C ALA A 232 20.94 -20.05 -6.19
N GLU A 233 22.17 -20.55 -6.05
CA GLU A 233 23.09 -20.21 -4.97
C GLU A 233 23.53 -18.73 -5.04
N ASP A 234 23.79 -18.12 -3.89
CA ASP A 234 24.32 -16.76 -3.75
C ASP A 234 23.51 -15.64 -4.45
N VAL A 235 22.24 -15.89 -4.76
CA VAL A 235 21.33 -14.87 -5.28
C VAL A 235 20.92 -13.93 -4.16
N THR A 236 21.05 -12.62 -4.41
CA THR A 236 20.59 -11.56 -3.50
C THR A 236 19.49 -10.73 -4.16
N VAL A 237 18.53 -10.27 -3.37
CA VAL A 237 17.34 -9.58 -3.85
C VAL A 237 17.11 -8.30 -3.06
N LEU A 238 16.88 -7.20 -3.78
CA LEU A 238 16.27 -5.99 -3.23
C LEU A 238 14.82 -5.92 -3.70
N SER A 239 13.89 -6.10 -2.78
CA SER A 239 12.45 -5.96 -3.00
C SER A 239 11.98 -4.57 -2.58
N LEU A 240 11.25 -3.89 -3.45
CA LEU A 240 10.74 -2.54 -3.25
C LEU A 240 9.23 -2.50 -3.39
N ASP A 241 8.57 -1.70 -2.56
CA ASP A 241 7.13 -1.45 -2.64
C ASP A 241 6.80 -0.12 -1.95
N SER A 242 5.76 0.56 -2.42
CA SER A 242 5.23 1.76 -1.76
C SER A 242 4.40 1.39 -0.52
N SER A 243 3.89 0.17 -0.44
CA SER A 243 3.07 -0.30 0.68
C SER A 243 3.93 -0.77 1.84
N ALA A 244 3.78 -0.13 3.00
CA ALA A 244 4.47 -0.54 4.21
C ALA A 244 4.05 -1.95 4.66
N ARG A 245 2.81 -2.36 4.38
CA ARG A 245 2.31 -3.72 4.65
C ARG A 245 2.92 -4.75 3.70
N ALA A 246 3.16 -4.39 2.44
CA ALA A 246 3.87 -5.26 1.49
C ALA A 246 5.30 -5.54 1.98
N ILE A 247 6.01 -4.50 2.40
CA ILE A 247 7.37 -4.63 2.96
C ILE A 247 7.40 -5.52 4.21
N GLU A 248 6.44 -5.37 5.12
CA GLU A 248 6.32 -6.28 6.26
C GLU A 248 6.09 -7.73 5.81
N CYS A 249 5.16 -7.96 4.88
CA CYS A 249 4.86 -9.29 4.35
C CYS A 249 6.06 -9.95 3.69
N THR A 250 6.82 -9.20 2.88
CA THR A 250 8.04 -9.68 2.22
C THR A 250 9.13 -10.04 3.24
N ARG A 251 9.31 -9.24 4.31
CA ARG A 251 10.28 -9.55 5.38
C ARG A 251 9.91 -10.84 6.13
N LEU A 252 8.64 -10.98 6.50
CA LEU A 252 8.14 -12.21 7.14
C LEU A 252 8.28 -13.41 6.20
N GLY A 253 8.00 -13.23 4.91
CA GLY A 253 8.25 -14.25 3.89
C GLY A 253 9.73 -14.64 3.81
N ALA A 254 10.64 -13.67 3.82
CA ALA A 254 12.08 -13.95 3.82
C ALA A 254 12.50 -14.76 5.06
N GLU A 255 12.00 -14.40 6.25
CA GLU A 255 12.25 -15.14 7.48
C GLU A 255 11.73 -16.59 7.40
N LEU A 256 10.48 -16.79 6.96
CA LEU A 256 9.86 -18.12 6.84
C LEU A 256 10.58 -19.08 5.88
N ASN A 257 11.35 -18.54 4.94
CA ASN A 257 12.13 -19.31 3.97
C ASN A 257 13.64 -19.31 4.27
N GLY A 258 14.09 -18.72 5.38
CA GLY A 258 15.52 -18.64 5.73
C GLY A 258 16.34 -17.78 4.76
N LEU A 259 15.76 -16.68 4.28
CA LEU A 259 16.33 -15.78 3.27
C LEU A 259 16.65 -14.38 3.81
N SER A 260 16.59 -14.18 5.13
CA SER A 260 16.78 -12.84 5.74
C SER A 260 18.15 -12.22 5.48
N ASP A 261 19.16 -13.02 5.14
CA ASP A 261 20.51 -12.61 4.75
C ASP A 261 20.64 -12.28 3.25
N ARG A 262 19.69 -12.71 2.42
CA ARG A 262 19.74 -12.59 0.95
C ARG A 262 18.63 -11.72 0.36
N VAL A 263 17.53 -11.53 1.07
CA VAL A 263 16.38 -10.75 0.61
C VAL A 263 16.18 -9.55 1.53
N THR A 264 16.43 -8.35 0.99
CA THR A 264 16.16 -7.08 1.67
C THR A 264 14.89 -6.46 1.10
N ALA A 265 13.98 -6.01 1.97
CA ALA A 265 12.79 -5.26 1.56
C ALA A 265 12.89 -3.80 2.01
N SER A 266 12.66 -2.85 1.10
CA SER A 266 12.72 -1.41 1.37
C SER A 266 11.44 -0.70 0.95
N LEU A 267 10.93 0.16 1.84
CA LEU A 267 9.77 1.01 1.57
C LEU A 267 10.22 2.14 0.63
N ASP A 268 9.77 2.10 -0.62
CA ASP A 268 10.19 3.03 -1.66
C ASP A 268 9.07 3.19 -2.70
N ALA A 269 8.68 4.44 -2.97
CA ALA A 269 7.61 4.78 -3.91
C ALA A 269 8.11 5.21 -5.29
N ASP A 270 9.36 5.69 -5.39
CA ASP A 270 9.89 6.37 -6.59
C ASP A 270 11.24 5.81 -7.07
N GLY A 271 11.79 4.83 -6.34
CA GLY A 271 13.08 4.21 -6.61
C GLY A 271 14.29 5.03 -6.16
N SER A 272 14.10 6.05 -5.32
CA SER A 272 15.17 6.89 -4.80
C SER A 272 16.24 6.09 -4.04
N THR A 273 15.87 4.96 -3.42
CA THR A 273 16.79 4.09 -2.68
C THR A 273 17.54 3.10 -3.57
N ILE A 274 17.22 3.01 -4.87
CA ILE A 274 17.86 2.06 -5.78
C ILE A 274 19.30 2.50 -6.07
N PRO A 275 20.30 1.65 -5.77
CA PRO A 275 21.67 1.91 -6.18
C PRO A 275 21.81 1.72 -7.69
N ALA A 276 22.51 2.64 -8.34
CA ALA A 276 22.68 2.60 -9.79
C ALA A 276 23.60 1.46 -10.23
N ALA A 277 23.23 0.80 -11.33
CA ALA A 277 24.05 -0.21 -12.02
C ALA A 277 24.59 -1.34 -11.13
N GLN A 278 23.75 -1.89 -10.26
CA GLN A 278 24.10 -3.00 -9.36
C GLN A 278 23.41 -4.32 -9.67
N PHE A 279 22.31 -4.31 -10.42
CA PHE A 279 21.47 -5.50 -10.60
C PHE A 279 21.68 -6.15 -11.96
N ASP A 280 21.62 -7.49 -11.98
CA ASP A 280 21.70 -8.31 -13.20
C ASP A 280 20.31 -8.52 -13.80
N LEU A 281 19.28 -8.53 -12.95
CA LEU A 281 17.88 -8.75 -13.31
C LEU A 281 16.98 -7.79 -12.53
N ALA A 282 16.01 -7.19 -13.21
CA ALA A 282 14.95 -6.40 -12.61
C ALA A 282 13.60 -6.99 -13.07
N VAL A 283 12.73 -7.31 -12.12
CA VAL A 283 11.43 -7.94 -12.36
C VAL A 283 10.31 -7.08 -11.80
N GLY A 284 9.15 -7.08 -12.46
CA GLY A 284 7.99 -6.34 -11.96
C GLY A 284 6.67 -6.80 -12.54
N ASN A 285 5.61 -6.66 -11.73
CA ASN A 285 4.21 -6.86 -12.10
C ASN A 285 3.44 -5.55 -11.83
N PRO A 286 3.52 -4.56 -12.75
CA PRO A 286 2.97 -3.24 -12.49
C PRO A 286 1.43 -3.24 -12.42
N PRO A 287 0.82 -2.40 -11.57
CA PRO A 287 -0.63 -2.30 -11.48
C PRO A 287 -1.27 -1.55 -12.68
N TYR A 288 -2.47 -1.97 -13.07
CA TYR A 288 -3.20 -1.41 -14.22
C TYR A 288 -3.94 -0.08 -13.96
N TYR A 289 -4.21 0.27 -12.69
CA TYR A 289 -5.13 1.38 -12.36
C TYR A 289 -4.54 2.79 -12.53
N SER A 290 -3.26 2.93 -12.89
CA SER A 290 -2.55 4.22 -12.90
C SER A 290 -2.32 4.82 -14.29
N GLN A 291 -2.97 4.30 -15.35
CA GLN A 291 -2.74 4.73 -16.74
C GLN A 291 -1.23 4.72 -17.09
N TYR A 292 -0.55 3.63 -16.74
CA TYR A 292 0.88 3.41 -16.93
C TYR A 292 1.84 4.33 -16.15
N LYS A 293 1.37 5.27 -15.33
CA LYS A 293 2.27 6.13 -14.52
C LYS A 293 3.16 5.29 -13.58
N ILE A 294 2.57 4.32 -12.88
CA ILE A 294 3.34 3.44 -11.99
C ILE A 294 4.21 2.48 -12.82
N ALA A 295 3.71 1.99 -13.95
CA ALA A 295 4.50 1.15 -14.85
C ALA A 295 5.74 1.90 -15.39
N ASP A 296 5.63 3.20 -15.66
CA ASP A 296 6.77 4.01 -16.10
C ASP A 296 7.81 4.19 -14.99
N ILE A 297 7.37 4.37 -13.74
CA ILE A 297 8.27 4.36 -12.57
C ILE A 297 9.02 3.03 -12.49
N PHE A 298 8.34 1.90 -12.70
CA PHE A 298 8.99 0.57 -12.69
C PHE A 298 10.07 0.46 -13.76
N LEU A 299 9.81 0.93 -14.98
CA LEU A 299 10.77 0.90 -16.08
C LEU A 299 11.99 1.80 -15.82
N HIS A 300 11.80 3.00 -15.26
CA HIS A 300 12.90 3.87 -14.85
C HIS A 300 13.73 3.27 -13.72
N ASN A 301 13.09 2.65 -12.75
CA ASN A 301 13.73 1.98 -11.63
C ASN A 301 14.57 0.79 -12.10
N ALA A 302 14.02 -0.04 -12.99
CA ALA A 302 14.76 -1.09 -13.65
C ALA A 302 15.96 -0.54 -14.42
N ARG A 303 15.77 0.47 -15.28
CA ARG A 303 16.88 1.09 -16.03
C ARG A 303 17.94 1.68 -15.11
N ARG A 304 17.57 2.35 -14.01
CA ARG A 304 18.53 2.91 -13.05
C ARG A 304 19.36 1.80 -12.40
N GLY A 305 18.69 0.78 -11.88
CA GLY A 305 19.32 -0.29 -11.10
C GLY A 305 20.17 -1.26 -11.92
N LEU A 306 19.79 -1.55 -13.16
CA LEU A 306 20.46 -2.58 -13.96
C LEU A 306 21.89 -2.20 -14.36
N LYS A 307 22.79 -3.18 -14.35
CA LYS A 307 24.10 -3.10 -15.03
C LYS A 307 23.91 -3.05 -16.55
N PRO A 308 24.89 -2.56 -17.32
CA PRO A 308 24.93 -2.84 -18.76
C PRO A 308 24.86 -4.35 -19.01
N GLY A 309 23.99 -4.79 -19.92
CA GLY A 309 23.72 -6.20 -20.19
C GLY A 309 22.73 -6.87 -19.22
N GLY A 310 22.29 -6.18 -18.17
CA GLY A 310 21.24 -6.64 -17.28
C GLY A 310 19.86 -6.62 -17.94
N LYS A 311 18.93 -7.43 -17.45
CA LYS A 311 17.59 -7.61 -18.05
C LYS A 311 16.49 -6.99 -17.19
N ALA A 312 15.58 -6.26 -17.82
CA ALA A 312 14.30 -5.88 -17.22
C ALA A 312 13.20 -6.81 -17.75
N VAL A 313 12.38 -7.39 -16.86
CA VAL A 313 11.30 -8.32 -17.20
C VAL A 313 10.00 -7.83 -16.56
N MET A 314 9.00 -7.54 -17.38
CA MET A 314 7.69 -7.06 -16.94
C MET A 314 6.58 -7.98 -17.41
N VAL A 315 5.60 -8.24 -16.56
CA VAL A 315 4.39 -8.99 -16.94
C VAL A 315 3.21 -8.05 -17.11
N THR A 316 2.40 -8.27 -18.15
CA THR A 316 1.22 -7.45 -18.46
C THR A 316 0.19 -8.21 -19.30
N LYS A 317 -1.01 -7.66 -19.43
CA LYS A 317 -2.02 -8.04 -20.46
C LYS A 317 -2.17 -7.00 -21.56
N GLN A 318 -1.36 -5.94 -21.50
CA GLN A 318 -1.41 -4.78 -22.39
C GLN A 318 0.04 -4.47 -22.82
N PRO A 319 0.60 -5.27 -23.74
CA PRO A 319 2.04 -5.24 -24.02
C PRO A 319 2.50 -4.04 -24.84
N GLU A 320 1.60 -3.42 -25.62
CA GLU A 320 1.97 -2.45 -26.66
C GLU A 320 2.68 -1.22 -26.07
N TRP A 321 2.17 -0.71 -24.95
CA TRP A 321 2.79 0.42 -24.27
C TRP A 321 4.15 0.06 -23.69
N PHE A 322 4.29 -1.14 -23.11
CA PHE A 322 5.54 -1.60 -22.53
C PHE A 322 6.62 -1.78 -23.59
N ILE A 323 6.31 -2.40 -24.73
CA ILE A 323 7.26 -2.58 -25.84
C ILE A 323 7.79 -1.22 -26.30
N ALA A 324 6.88 -0.31 -26.69
CA ALA A 324 7.26 1.01 -27.18
C ALA A 324 8.06 1.82 -26.14
N ARG A 325 7.67 1.72 -24.85
CA ARG A 325 8.35 2.44 -23.77
C ARG A 325 9.70 1.85 -23.45
N MET A 326 9.84 0.52 -23.45
CA MET A 326 11.11 -0.16 -23.24
C MET A 326 12.10 0.13 -24.38
N GLU A 327 11.66 0.12 -25.64
CA GLU A 327 12.51 0.50 -26.78
C GLU A 327 13.10 1.90 -26.61
N GLN A 328 12.25 2.88 -26.26
CA GLN A 328 12.66 4.27 -26.05
C GLN A 328 13.62 4.41 -24.86
N LEU A 329 13.32 3.72 -23.77
CA LEU A 329 14.03 3.90 -22.52
C LEU A 329 15.35 3.13 -22.49
N PHE A 330 15.37 1.90 -23.01
CA PHE A 330 16.53 1.00 -22.99
C PHE A 330 17.38 1.06 -24.25
N LEU A 331 16.87 1.62 -25.35
CA LEU A 331 17.53 1.66 -26.66
C LEU A 331 17.85 0.26 -27.20
N SER A 332 17.01 -0.72 -26.86
CA SER A 332 17.11 -2.12 -27.25
C SER A 332 15.73 -2.67 -27.57
N GLU A 333 15.65 -3.61 -28.51
CA GLU A 333 14.39 -4.26 -28.91
C GLU A 333 13.93 -5.26 -27.82
N PRO A 334 12.73 -5.09 -27.25
CA PRO A 334 12.18 -6.02 -26.28
C PRO A 334 11.72 -7.31 -26.94
N THR A 335 11.90 -8.43 -26.25
CA THR A 335 11.28 -9.71 -26.61
C THR A 335 9.97 -9.88 -25.85
N LEU A 336 9.02 -10.59 -26.46
CA LEU A 336 7.72 -10.88 -25.86
C LEU A 336 7.46 -12.39 -25.90
N GLU A 337 7.09 -12.94 -24.75
CA GLU A 337 6.69 -14.33 -24.56
C GLU A 337 5.32 -14.41 -23.89
N GLN A 338 4.56 -15.46 -24.17
CA GLN A 338 3.25 -15.66 -23.53
C GLN A 338 3.29 -16.80 -22.52
N HIS A 339 2.92 -16.47 -21.29
CA HIS A 339 2.84 -17.40 -20.17
C HIS A 339 1.48 -17.25 -19.50
N ARG A 340 0.71 -18.34 -19.45
CA ARG A 340 -0.59 -18.41 -18.74
C ARG A 340 -1.60 -17.29 -19.11
N GLY A 341 -1.58 -16.82 -20.36
CA GLY A 341 -2.45 -15.75 -20.84
C GLY A 341 -2.03 -14.34 -20.40
N TYR A 342 -0.75 -14.18 -20.03
CA TYR A 342 -0.08 -12.90 -19.83
C TYR A 342 1.10 -12.81 -20.79
N ASP A 343 1.42 -11.59 -21.20
CA ASP A 343 2.62 -11.27 -21.95
C ASP A 343 3.74 -10.93 -20.96
N VAL A 344 4.87 -11.60 -21.09
CA VAL A 344 6.11 -11.32 -20.36
C VAL A 344 7.09 -10.70 -21.34
N ILE A 345 7.48 -9.46 -21.04
CA ILE A 345 8.29 -8.63 -21.93
C ILE A 345 9.65 -8.45 -21.30
N THR A 346 10.70 -8.76 -22.05
CA THR A 346 12.09 -8.67 -21.60
C THR A 346 12.86 -7.67 -22.46
N VAL A 347 13.63 -6.79 -21.84
CA VAL A 347 14.56 -5.89 -22.54
C VAL A 347 15.93 -5.88 -21.84
N VAL A 348 17.00 -5.78 -22.63
CA VAL A 348 18.38 -5.68 -22.13
C VAL A 348 18.77 -4.20 -22.00
N LYS A 349 19.50 -3.84 -20.94
CA LYS A 349 20.02 -2.49 -20.72
C LYS A 349 21.34 -2.21 -21.43
#